data_AF-A0A099XPN5-F1
#
_entry.id   AF-A0A099XPN5-F1
#
_cell.length_a   1.000
_cell.length_b   1.000
_cell.length_c   1.000
_cell.angle_alpha   90.00
_cell.angle_beta   90.00
_cell.angle_gamma   90.00
#
_symmetry.space_group_name_H-M   'P 1'
#
loop_
_entity.id
_entity.type
_entity.pdbx_description
1 polymer ?
#
loop_
_entity_poly.entity_id
_entity_poly.type
_entity_poly.pdbx_seq_one_letter_code
_entity_poly.pdbx_strand_id
1 'polypeptide(L)'
;MKTEINKTINLDIGEYRTNVDTFSALFRHVATREGWSSQEIDIVIEEALRLNDYDHFFETLASYCEVKMRKPKPTEVERILKQLSLYTHYLATKEISKWDSYDYSNFSSLNRKAGVSKKVFAIFTSDVTNEDKYIVTTAPTFFFDTEEEAQEELVLICEERKLKLSDLRIHTLWKLPK
;
A
#
# COMPACT_ATOMS: atom_id res chain seq x y z
N MET A 1 -29.73 -14.09 -2.83
CA MET A 1 -28.46 -14.79 -2.51
C MET A 1 -27.40 -13.72 -2.39
N LYS A 2 -26.70 -13.60 -1.26
CA LYS A 2 -25.52 -12.73 -1.19
C LYS A 2 -24.44 -13.35 -2.08
N THR A 3 -23.99 -12.62 -3.09
CA THR A 3 -22.83 -13.03 -3.89
C THR A 3 -21.61 -12.83 -3.00
N GLU A 4 -21.10 -13.90 -2.43
CA GLU A 4 -19.94 -13.85 -1.54
C GLU A 4 -18.67 -13.74 -2.39
N ILE A 5 -17.99 -12.60 -2.32
CA ILE A 5 -16.71 -12.38 -3.02
C ILE A 5 -15.60 -12.96 -2.14
N ASN A 6 -14.95 -14.03 -2.59
CA ASN A 6 -13.82 -14.65 -1.88
C ASN A 6 -12.47 -14.19 -2.44
N LYS A 7 -12.26 -12.87 -2.47
CA LYS A 7 -11.01 -12.24 -2.96
C LYS A 7 -10.58 -11.15 -1.98
N THR A 8 -9.28 -10.88 -1.88
CA THR A 8 -8.71 -9.75 -1.14
C THR A 8 -7.74 -8.97 -2.03
N ILE A 9 -7.60 -7.68 -1.76
CA ILE A 9 -6.63 -6.79 -2.41
C ILE A 9 -5.44 -6.52 -1.49
N ASN A 10 -4.25 -6.34 -2.06
CA ASN A 10 -3.06 -5.93 -1.32
C ASN A 10 -3.08 -4.43 -1.01
N LEU A 11 -3.76 -4.08 0.08
CA LEU A 11 -3.86 -2.71 0.54
C LEU A 11 -3.66 -2.63 2.06
N ASP A 12 -2.55 -2.02 2.47
CA ASP A 12 -2.33 -1.68 3.87
C ASP A 12 -3.08 -0.39 4.23
N ILE A 13 -4.26 -0.58 4.78
CA ILE A 13 -5.10 0.50 5.29
C ILE A 13 -4.76 0.88 6.73
N GLY A 14 -3.95 0.09 7.46
CA GLY A 14 -3.58 0.35 8.87
C GLY A 14 -4.74 0.90 9.73
N GLU A 15 -4.50 2.05 10.36
CA GLU A 15 -5.54 2.87 11.04
C GLU A 15 -6.01 4.07 10.19
N TYR A 16 -5.70 4.07 8.89
CA TYR A 16 -5.94 5.21 8.01
C TYR A 16 -7.44 5.35 7.69
N ARG A 17 -8.11 6.23 8.45
CA ARG A 17 -9.50 6.63 8.20
C ARG A 17 -9.54 7.88 7.32
N THR A 18 -10.23 7.79 6.18
CA THR A 18 -10.50 8.89 5.24
C THR A 18 -11.96 8.89 4.80
N ASN A 19 -12.43 9.92 4.09
CA ASN A 19 -13.82 9.98 3.64
C ASN A 19 -14.19 8.84 2.66
N VAL A 20 -15.50 8.59 2.56
CA VAL A 20 -16.10 7.52 1.75
C VAL A 20 -15.63 7.57 0.29
N ASP A 21 -15.62 8.74 -0.32
CA ASP A 21 -15.23 8.91 -1.73
C ASP A 21 -13.76 8.51 -1.96
N THR A 22 -12.89 8.96 -1.08
CA THR A 22 -11.44 8.70 -1.16
C THR A 22 -11.15 7.22 -0.98
N PHE A 23 -11.77 6.58 0.02
CA PHE A 23 -11.53 5.17 0.27
C PHE A 23 -12.16 4.29 -0.82
N SER A 24 -13.36 4.63 -1.30
CA SER A 24 -13.99 3.94 -2.43
C SER A 24 -13.13 4.04 -3.69
N ALA A 25 -12.65 5.23 -4.04
CA ALA A 25 -11.78 5.43 -5.20
C ALA A 25 -10.47 4.63 -5.09
N LEU A 26 -9.84 4.63 -3.91
CA LEU A 26 -8.64 3.86 -3.65
C LEU A 26 -8.88 2.35 -3.79
N PHE A 27 -9.95 1.84 -3.15
CA PHE A 27 -10.31 0.43 -3.23
C PHE A 27 -10.57 0.00 -4.67
N ARG A 28 -11.37 0.77 -5.42
CA ARG A 28 -11.66 0.51 -6.85
C ARG A 28 -10.37 0.38 -7.67
N HIS A 29 -9.48 1.35 -7.54
CA HIS A 29 -8.24 1.39 -8.30
C HIS A 29 -7.35 0.17 -8.00
N VAL A 30 -7.13 -0.13 -6.72
CA VAL A 30 -6.29 -1.27 -6.33
C VAL A 30 -6.93 -2.62 -6.72
N ALA A 31 -8.26 -2.75 -6.58
CA ALA A 31 -8.99 -3.95 -6.99
C ALA A 31 -8.91 -4.19 -8.50
N THR A 32 -9.10 -3.15 -9.32
CA THR A 32 -8.94 -3.23 -10.78
C THR A 32 -7.54 -3.69 -11.15
N ARG A 33 -6.50 -3.12 -10.53
CA ARG A 33 -5.11 -3.51 -10.74
C ARG A 33 -4.85 -4.97 -10.41
N GLU A 34 -5.49 -5.49 -9.37
CA GLU A 34 -5.39 -6.91 -8.98
C GLU A 34 -6.34 -7.83 -9.76
N GLY A 35 -6.95 -7.33 -10.84
CA GLY A 35 -7.74 -8.13 -11.77
C GLY A 35 -9.15 -8.43 -11.29
N TRP A 36 -9.68 -7.65 -10.35
CA TRP A 36 -11.10 -7.71 -10.02
C TRP A 36 -11.94 -7.11 -11.15
N SER A 37 -13.08 -7.74 -11.42
CA SER A 37 -14.06 -7.19 -12.36
C SER A 37 -14.82 -6.02 -11.75
N SER A 38 -15.30 -5.10 -12.59
CA SER A 38 -16.13 -3.97 -12.13
C SER A 38 -17.35 -4.42 -11.33
N GLN A 39 -17.98 -5.53 -11.72
CA GLN A 39 -19.14 -6.09 -11.01
C GLN A 39 -18.78 -6.55 -9.58
N GLU A 40 -17.63 -7.20 -9.39
CA GLU A 40 -17.19 -7.62 -8.05
C GLU A 40 -16.91 -6.42 -7.15
N ILE A 41 -16.29 -5.38 -7.72
CA ILE A 41 -15.98 -4.14 -7.03
C ILE A 41 -17.26 -3.40 -6.62
N ASP A 42 -18.24 -3.31 -7.53
CA ASP A 42 -19.52 -2.66 -7.26
C ASP A 42 -20.31 -3.37 -6.16
N ILE A 43 -20.35 -4.71 -6.18
CA ILE A 43 -21.00 -5.51 -5.13
C ILE A 43 -20.43 -5.18 -3.74
N VAL A 44 -19.10 -5.12 -3.62
CA VAL A 44 -18.44 -4.82 -2.34
C VAL A 44 -18.72 -3.39 -1.87
N ILE A 45 -18.65 -2.41 -2.78
CA ILE A 45 -18.89 -1.01 -2.44
C ILE A 45 -20.36 -0.76 -2.08
N GLU A 46 -21.30 -1.38 -2.79
CA GLU A 46 -22.72 -1.28 -2.46
C GLU A 46 -23.04 -1.88 -1.09
N GLU A 47 -22.44 -3.02 -0.72
CA GLU A 47 -22.60 -3.60 0.61
C GLU A 47 -21.98 -2.70 1.70
N ALA A 48 -20.83 -2.09 1.42
CA ALA A 48 -20.18 -1.15 2.33
C ALA A 48 -21.03 0.11 2.56
N LEU A 49 -21.71 0.60 1.53
CA LEU A 49 -22.57 1.80 1.61
C LEU A 49 -23.97 1.51 2.16
N ARG A 50 -24.37 0.23 2.26
CA ARG A 50 -25.74 -0.20 2.55
C ARG A 50 -26.35 0.41 3.81
N LEU A 51 -25.55 0.59 4.87
CA LEU A 51 -26.04 1.13 6.16
C LEU A 51 -25.93 2.65 6.28
N ASN A 52 -25.29 3.33 5.31
CA ASN A 52 -24.93 4.74 5.40
C ASN A 52 -24.22 5.08 6.73
N ASP A 53 -23.43 4.14 7.23
CA ASP A 53 -22.67 4.20 8.47
C ASP A 53 -21.19 4.05 8.13
N TYR A 54 -20.38 4.97 8.64
CA TYR A 54 -18.96 5.04 8.25
C TYR A 54 -18.15 3.87 8.82
N ASP A 55 -18.48 3.40 10.02
CA ASP A 55 -17.78 2.27 10.63
C ASP A 55 -18.10 0.98 9.88
N HIS A 56 -19.37 0.73 9.55
CA HIS A 56 -19.77 -0.38 8.68
C HIS A 56 -19.10 -0.31 7.30
N PHE A 57 -19.06 0.87 6.68
CA PHE A 57 -18.37 1.09 5.41
C PHE A 57 -16.89 0.72 5.48
N PHE A 58 -16.20 1.24 6.50
CA PHE A 58 -14.78 0.98 6.70
C PHE A 58 -14.51 -0.49 6.99
N GLU A 59 -15.25 -1.11 7.91
CA GLU A 59 -15.08 -2.52 8.27
C GLU A 59 -15.35 -3.45 7.09
N THR A 60 -16.36 -3.15 6.28
CA THR A 60 -16.67 -3.92 5.07
C THR A 60 -15.50 -3.87 4.09
N LEU A 61 -15.02 -2.69 3.70
CA LEU A 61 -13.88 -2.59 2.76
C LEU A 61 -12.59 -3.14 3.37
N ALA A 62 -12.36 -2.93 4.66
CA ALA A 62 -11.22 -3.47 5.39
C ALA A 62 -11.18 -4.99 5.36
N SER A 63 -12.34 -5.66 5.42
CA SER A 63 -12.41 -7.13 5.31
C SER A 63 -11.94 -7.67 3.95
N TYR A 64 -11.97 -6.83 2.91
CA TYR A 64 -11.47 -7.13 1.57
C TYR A 64 -10.04 -6.64 1.32
N CYS A 65 -9.44 -5.97 2.30
CA CYS A 65 -8.05 -5.53 2.25
C CYS A 65 -7.19 -6.48 3.08
N GLU A 66 -6.17 -7.06 2.46
CA GLU A 66 -5.18 -7.88 3.14
C GLU A 66 -3.80 -7.32 2.83
N VAL A 67 -2.97 -7.10 3.85
CA VAL A 67 -1.57 -6.76 3.60
C VAL A 67 -0.86 -8.02 3.14
N LYS A 68 -0.72 -8.20 1.82
CA LYS A 68 0.13 -9.26 1.28
C LYS A 68 1.56 -8.88 1.63
N MET A 69 2.07 -9.52 2.68
CA MET A 69 3.41 -9.22 3.19
C MET A 69 4.44 -9.47 2.09
N ARG A 70 5.06 -8.38 1.62
CA ARG A 70 6.19 -8.46 0.70
C ARG A 70 7.29 -9.24 1.40
N LYS A 71 7.73 -10.35 0.79
CA LYS A 71 8.85 -11.11 1.33
C LYS A 71 10.10 -10.22 1.36
N PRO A 72 10.75 -10.04 2.52
CA PRO A 72 11.93 -9.20 2.59
C PRO A 72 13.08 -9.83 1.80
N LYS A 73 14.03 -9.01 1.35
CA LYS A 73 15.27 -9.51 0.78
C LYS A 73 16.22 -9.92 1.92
N PRO A 74 17.06 -10.96 1.77
CA PRO A 74 18.04 -11.32 2.81
C PRO A 74 18.91 -10.15 3.27
N THR A 75 19.34 -9.30 2.32
CA THR A 75 20.11 -8.08 2.61
C THR A 75 19.34 -7.05 3.45
N GLU A 76 18.02 -7.00 3.30
CA GLU A 76 17.16 -6.13 4.11
C GLU A 76 17.09 -6.66 5.54
N VAL A 77 16.89 -7.97 5.72
CA VAL A 77 16.87 -8.62 7.03
C VAL A 77 18.19 -8.40 7.77
N GLU A 78 19.31 -8.68 7.11
CA GLU A 78 20.65 -8.48 7.68
C GLU A 78 20.88 -7.04 8.11
N ARG A 79 20.54 -6.06 7.25
CA ARG A 79 20.70 -4.63 7.54
C ARG A 79 19.91 -4.22 8.79
N ILE A 80 18.65 -4.64 8.90
CA ILE A 80 17.79 -4.32 10.05
C ILE A 80 18.34 -4.92 11.34
N LEU A 81 18.71 -6.21 11.31
CA LEU A 81 19.27 -6.89 12.48
C LEU A 81 20.59 -6.26 12.92
N LYS A 82 21.48 -5.91 11.98
CA LYS A 82 22.73 -5.21 12.27
C LYS A 82 22.49 -3.84 12.89
N GLN A 83 21.55 -3.06 12.36
CA GLN A 83 21.21 -1.73 12.87
C GLN A 83 20.67 -1.79 14.32
N LEU A 84 19.89 -2.82 14.64
CA LEU A 84 19.37 -3.05 15.99
C LEU A 84 20.33 -3.81 16.92
N SER A 85 21.54 -4.12 16.44
CA SER A 85 22.53 -4.95 17.15
C SER A 85 22.01 -6.34 17.54
N LEU A 86 21.10 -6.91 16.74
CA LEU A 86 20.46 -8.23 16.94
C LEU A 86 21.13 -9.33 16.11
N TYR A 87 22.46 -9.47 16.24
CA TYR A 87 23.27 -10.37 15.42
C TYR A 87 22.92 -11.86 15.55
N THR A 88 22.33 -12.26 16.67
CA THR A 88 21.96 -13.65 16.98
C THR A 88 20.47 -13.94 16.79
N HIS A 89 19.71 -12.99 16.24
CA HIS A 89 18.28 -13.19 16.03
C HIS A 89 18.02 -14.35 15.08
N TYR A 90 17.03 -15.19 15.40
CA TYR A 90 16.77 -16.41 14.65
C TYR A 90 16.37 -16.15 13.18
N LEU A 91 15.80 -14.97 12.88
CA LEU A 91 15.50 -14.53 11.51
C LEU A 91 16.75 -14.30 10.66
N ALA A 92 17.95 -14.15 11.26
CA ALA A 92 19.21 -14.03 10.51
C ALA A 92 19.59 -15.35 9.81
N THR A 93 19.19 -16.48 10.39
CA THR A 93 19.59 -17.82 9.92
C THR A 93 18.43 -18.60 9.31
N LYS A 94 17.17 -18.26 9.65
CA LYS A 94 15.99 -18.87 9.05
C LYS A 94 15.79 -18.37 7.62
N GLU A 95 15.83 -19.31 6.68
CA GLU A 95 15.58 -19.06 5.26
C GLU A 95 14.19 -18.41 5.06
N ILE A 96 14.14 -17.29 4.32
CA ILE A 96 12.91 -16.48 4.13
C ILE A 96 11.79 -17.30 3.48
N SER A 97 12.12 -18.26 2.62
CA SER A 97 11.16 -19.18 2.01
C SER A 97 10.39 -20.02 3.04
N LYS A 98 10.94 -20.21 4.24
CA LYS A 98 10.38 -21.00 5.36
C LYS A 98 9.76 -20.15 6.45
N TRP A 99 9.64 -18.84 6.24
CA TRP A 99 9.02 -17.96 7.21
C TRP A 99 7.51 -18.22 7.31
N ASP A 100 7.02 -18.30 8.54
CA ASP A 100 5.60 -18.36 8.88
C ASP A 100 5.05 -16.96 9.20
N SER A 101 3.75 -16.88 9.51
CA SER A 101 3.08 -15.60 9.83
C SER A 101 3.69 -14.88 11.04
N TYR A 102 4.23 -15.64 12.00
CA TYR A 102 4.88 -15.07 13.18
C TYR A 102 6.21 -14.42 12.81
N ASP A 103 7.00 -15.06 11.95
CA ASP A 103 8.27 -14.52 11.49
C ASP A 103 8.12 -13.19 10.75
N TYR A 104 7.17 -13.11 9.82
CA TYR A 104 6.91 -11.86 9.10
C TYR A 104 6.41 -10.76 10.03
N SER A 105 5.57 -11.10 11.01
CA SER A 105 5.08 -10.16 12.02
C SER A 105 6.22 -9.63 12.90
N ASN A 106 7.14 -10.52 13.29
CA ASN A 106 8.32 -10.17 14.07
C ASN A 106 9.26 -9.27 13.26
N PHE A 107 9.56 -9.64 12.01
CA PHE A 107 10.37 -8.82 11.12
C PHE A 107 9.77 -7.43 10.88
N SER A 108 8.46 -7.34 10.67
CA SER A 108 7.76 -6.06 10.51
C SER A 108 7.92 -5.17 11.74
N SER A 109 7.86 -5.76 12.93
CA SER A 109 8.08 -5.06 14.19
C SER A 109 9.53 -4.60 14.37
N LEU A 110 10.51 -5.42 13.99
CA LEU A 110 11.93 -5.04 13.95
C LEU A 110 12.18 -3.91 12.93
N ASN A 111 11.58 -4.00 11.75
CA ASN A 111 11.71 -2.98 10.72
C ASN A 111 11.16 -1.62 11.19
N ARG A 112 9.99 -1.62 11.85
CA ARG A 112 9.43 -0.43 12.51
C ARG A 112 10.35 0.10 13.61
N LYS A 113 10.85 -0.78 14.50
CA LYS A 113 11.75 -0.42 15.60
C LYS A 113 13.09 0.17 15.12
N ALA A 114 13.59 -0.31 13.98
CA ALA A 114 14.79 0.23 13.35
C ALA A 114 14.56 1.64 12.80
N GLY A 115 13.33 2.16 12.81
CA GLY A 115 13.02 3.53 12.41
C GLY A 115 13.48 3.84 10.99
N VAL A 116 13.53 2.82 10.12
CA VAL A 116 14.11 2.98 8.80
C VAL A 116 13.17 3.84 7.97
N SER A 117 13.58 5.09 7.76
CA SER A 117 13.04 5.90 6.70
C SER A 117 13.27 5.16 5.38
N LYS A 118 12.20 4.68 4.75
CA LYS A 118 12.31 3.96 3.48
C LYS A 118 12.22 4.98 2.36
N LYS A 119 13.18 4.95 1.43
CA LYS A 119 13.03 5.67 0.17
C LYS A 119 11.95 4.94 -0.64
N VAL A 120 10.89 5.65 -0.95
CA VAL A 120 9.74 5.17 -1.72
C VAL A 120 9.51 6.09 -2.91
N PHE A 121 8.71 5.64 -3.86
CA PHE A 121 8.28 6.42 -5.01
C PHE A 121 6.81 6.80 -4.83
N ALA A 122 6.43 7.98 -5.29
CA ALA A 122 5.05 8.42 -5.32
C ALA A 122 4.79 9.26 -6.56
N ILE A 123 3.55 9.21 -7.05
CA ILE A 123 3.11 9.95 -8.22
C ILE A 123 2.51 11.27 -7.76
N PHE A 124 2.94 12.35 -8.37
CA PHE A 124 2.47 13.72 -8.15
C PHE A 124 1.95 14.31 -9.46
N THR A 125 1.21 15.41 -9.34
CA THR A 125 0.93 16.28 -10.48
C THR A 125 2.22 16.95 -10.96
N SER A 126 2.30 17.25 -12.26
CA SER A 126 3.54 17.68 -12.90
C SER A 126 4.05 19.07 -12.46
N ASP A 127 3.20 19.86 -11.81
CA ASP A 127 3.52 21.14 -11.18
C ASP A 127 4.31 20.98 -9.86
N VAL A 128 4.25 19.81 -9.22
CA VAL A 128 5.01 19.54 -8.00
C VAL A 128 6.48 19.32 -8.37
N THR A 129 7.34 20.20 -7.86
CA THR A 129 8.80 20.08 -8.01
C THR A 129 9.38 19.07 -7.02
N ASN A 130 10.65 18.70 -7.21
CA ASN A 130 11.33 17.78 -6.30
C ASN A 130 11.58 18.41 -4.92
N GLU A 131 11.65 19.74 -4.85
CA GLU A 131 11.83 20.54 -3.65
C GLU A 131 10.50 20.66 -2.87
N ASP A 132 9.38 20.83 -3.59
CA ASP A 132 8.07 21.09 -3.01
C ASP A 132 7.32 19.83 -2.55
N LYS A 133 7.80 18.63 -2.93
CA LYS A 133 7.14 17.34 -2.69
C LYS A 133 6.78 17.02 -1.22
N TYR A 134 7.34 17.75 -0.25
CA TYR A 134 7.04 17.60 1.18
C TYR A 134 6.11 18.68 1.76
N ILE A 135 5.81 19.73 1.00
CA ILE A 135 4.98 20.88 1.44
C ILE A 135 3.71 21.04 0.59
N VAL A 136 3.33 19.99 -0.14
CA VAL A 136 2.11 19.95 -0.94
C VAL A 136 0.86 20.01 -0.06
N THR A 137 -0.20 20.65 -0.56
CA THR A 137 -1.51 20.69 0.11
C THR A 137 -2.20 19.32 0.12
N THR A 138 -1.84 18.45 -0.83
CA THR A 138 -2.35 17.08 -0.95
C THR A 138 -1.18 16.12 -1.02
N ALA A 139 -0.85 15.50 0.11
CA ALA A 139 0.22 14.51 0.17
C ALA A 139 -0.19 13.20 -0.54
N PRO A 140 0.75 12.50 -1.19
CA PRO A 140 0.46 11.19 -1.77
C PRO A 140 0.10 10.20 -0.67
N THR A 141 -1.00 9.47 -0.88
CA THR A 141 -1.47 8.43 0.03
C THR A 141 -0.94 7.05 -0.35
N PHE A 142 -0.44 6.89 -1.57
CA PHE A 142 0.08 5.64 -2.12
C PHE A 142 1.57 5.77 -2.44
N PHE A 143 2.32 4.71 -2.13
CA PHE A 143 3.78 4.69 -2.27
C PHE A 143 4.22 3.36 -2.87
N PHE A 144 5.21 3.40 -3.75
CA PHE A 144 5.79 2.23 -4.40
C PHE A 144 7.19 1.95 -3.89
N ASP A 145 7.58 0.69 -3.93
CA ASP A 145 8.90 0.26 -3.48
C ASP A 145 9.96 0.44 -4.56
N THR A 146 9.55 0.37 -5.84
CA THR A 146 10.42 0.57 -6.99
C THR A 146 9.88 1.62 -7.96
N GLU A 147 10.76 2.13 -8.83
CA GLU A 147 10.38 3.10 -9.85
C GLU A 147 9.54 2.45 -10.94
N GLU A 148 9.80 1.18 -11.25
CA GLU A 148 9.05 0.40 -12.24
C GLU A 148 7.60 0.22 -11.81
N GLU A 149 7.34 -0.16 -10.55
CA GLU A 149 5.98 -0.24 -9.99
C GLU A 149 5.25 1.10 -10.09
N ALA A 150 5.95 2.21 -9.79
CA ALA A 150 5.38 3.56 -9.90
C ALA A 150 5.10 3.96 -11.36
N GLN A 151 5.94 3.53 -12.30
CA GLN A 151 5.78 3.82 -13.73
C GLN A 151 4.62 3.04 -14.34
N GLU A 152 4.48 1.76 -13.99
CA GLU A 152 3.33 0.94 -14.37
C GLU A 152 2.02 1.58 -13.88
N GLU A 153 1.97 2.01 -12.61
CA GLU A 153 0.78 2.67 -12.07
C GLU A 153 0.51 4.03 -12.72
N LEU A 154 1.56 4.80 -13.05
CA LEU A 154 1.39 6.09 -13.72
C LEU A 154 0.69 5.91 -15.08
N VAL A 155 1.04 4.87 -15.84
CA VAL A 155 0.39 4.55 -17.12
C VAL A 155 -1.08 4.17 -16.90
N LEU A 156 -1.36 3.31 -15.91
CA LEU A 156 -2.73 2.91 -15.59
C LEU A 156 -3.60 4.11 -15.20
N ILE A 157 -3.11 5.00 -14.34
CA ILE A 157 -3.83 6.22 -13.94
C ILE A 157 -4.13 7.12 -15.15
N CYS A 158 -3.17 7.25 -16.07
CA CYS A 158 -3.36 8.03 -17.29
C CYS A 158 -4.47 7.44 -18.18
N GLU A 159 -4.51 6.12 -18.34
CA GLU A 159 -5.54 5.42 -19.11
C GLU A 159 -6.92 5.54 -18.45
N GLU A 160 -7.02 5.25 -17.15
CA GLU A 160 -8.28 5.28 -16.39
C GLU A 160 -8.91 6.67 -16.36
N ARG A 161 -8.08 7.71 -16.12
CA ARG A 161 -8.57 9.09 -15.94
C ARG A 161 -8.47 9.94 -17.20
N LYS A 162 -8.02 9.38 -18.32
CA LYS A 162 -7.76 10.09 -19.58
C LYS A 162 -6.82 11.29 -19.39
N LEU A 163 -5.84 11.14 -18.50
CA LEU A 163 -4.81 12.15 -18.25
C LEU A 163 -3.63 11.94 -19.20
N LYS A 164 -2.85 12.99 -19.45
CA LYS A 164 -1.61 12.84 -20.21
C LYS A 164 -0.48 12.45 -19.27
N LEU A 165 0.46 11.66 -19.78
CA LEU A 165 1.68 11.31 -19.04
C LEU A 165 2.47 12.56 -18.60
N SER A 166 2.37 13.66 -19.34
CA SER A 166 2.98 14.95 -19.00
C SER A 166 2.36 15.65 -17.78
N ASP A 167 1.15 15.25 -17.39
CA ASP A 167 0.39 15.87 -16.30
C ASP A 167 0.81 15.30 -14.94
N LEU A 168 1.59 14.21 -14.94
CA LEU A 168 2.04 13.49 -13.75
C LEU A 168 3.56 13.31 -13.76
N ARG A 169 4.16 13.21 -12.56
CA ARG A 169 5.59 12.91 -12.39
C ARG A 169 5.80 12.02 -11.16
N ILE A 170 6.81 11.15 -11.24
CA ILE A 170 7.23 10.32 -10.12
C ILE A 170 8.32 11.06 -9.35
N HIS A 171 8.13 11.19 -8.04
CA HIS A 171 9.15 11.69 -7.13
C HIS A 171 9.52 10.63 -6.10
N THR A 172 10.76 10.70 -5.62
CA THR A 172 11.21 9.87 -4.50
C THR A 172 10.97 10.58 -3.18
N LEU A 173 10.44 9.86 -2.20
CA LEU A 173 10.15 10.37 -0.85
C LEU A 173 10.84 9.52 0.20
N TRP A 174 11.20 10.14 1.31
CA TRP A 174 11.52 9.41 2.53
C TRP A 174 10.23 9.18 3.31
N LYS A 175 9.72 7.94 3.28
CA LYS A 175 8.62 7.54 4.16
C LYS A 175 9.20 7.36 5.55
N LEU A 176 8.94 8.33 6.41
CA LEU A 176 9.32 8.26 7.82
C LEU A 176 8.52 7.13 8.51
N PRO A 177 9.13 6.41 9.45
CA PRO A 177 8.40 5.48 10.31
C PRO A 177 7.32 6.28 11.06
N LYS A 178 6.08 5.78 11.07
CA LYS A 178 5.05 6.22 12.01
C LYS A 178 5.18 5.43 13.30
#